data_AF-V5HUI8-F1
#
_entry.id   AF-V5HUI8-F1
#
_cell.length_a   1.000
_cell.length_b   1.000
_cell.length_c   1.000
_cell.angle_alpha   90.00
_cell.angle_beta   90.00
_cell.angle_gamma   90.00
#
_symmetry.space_group_name_H-M   'P 1'
#
loop_
_entity.id
_entity.type
_entity.pdbx_description
1 polymer ?
#
loop_
_entity_poly.entity_id
_entity_poly.type
_entity_poly.pdbx_seq_one_letter_code
_entity_poly.pdbx_strand_id
1 'polypeptide(L)'
;MATIIPHASHQEEEKSYLIDFRHKLRDFAELPEIIEEVAILMGISNFGVFVNAPTFSVDVLRLELVSDTGVHLIIVDLPGLISVSENKEDVELVDNLVCSYLENSRMIILAVVPTSSNIDTQGIIQCVYFYDKDGLRTVGIITKPDLINMGTESRVAQLVKNLDQIKLNLGFFLLKNPIPAQLEEGISHLEWRKIERDFFLSGPWREQGLDPSRIGIENLRLFL
;
A
#
# COMPACT_ATOMS: atom_id res chain seq x y z
N MET A 1 -17.11 7.00 -8.87
CA MET A 1 -17.20 6.40 -10.22
C MET A 1 -15.97 5.55 -10.44
N ALA A 2 -16.14 4.28 -10.80
CA ALA A 2 -15.08 3.39 -11.21
C ALA A 2 -15.01 3.37 -12.74
N THR A 3 -13.80 3.47 -13.27
CA THR A 3 -13.48 3.48 -14.70
C THR A 3 -12.18 2.73 -14.93
N ILE A 4 -11.98 2.15 -16.11
CA ILE A 4 -10.73 1.51 -16.48
C ILE A 4 -9.93 2.45 -17.39
N ILE A 5 -8.63 2.58 -17.12
CA ILE A 5 -7.67 3.23 -18.01
C ILE A 5 -6.87 2.12 -18.68
N PRO A 6 -7.12 1.81 -19.96
CA PRO A 6 -6.39 0.77 -20.66
C PRO A 6 -4.95 1.19 -20.94
N HIS A 7 -4.03 0.24 -20.90
CA HIS A 7 -2.64 0.49 -21.24
C HIS A 7 -2.46 0.78 -22.73
N ALA A 8 -1.44 1.56 -23.07
CA ALA A 8 -1.17 2.00 -24.45
C ALA A 8 -0.92 0.84 -25.43
N SER A 9 -0.52 -0.34 -24.92
CA SER A 9 -0.23 -1.55 -25.71
C SER A 9 -1.46 -2.24 -26.30
N HIS A 10 -2.66 -1.97 -25.78
CA HIS A 10 -3.88 -2.62 -26.27
C HIS A 10 -4.28 -2.17 -27.68
N GLN A 11 -4.97 -3.05 -28.41
CA GLN A 11 -5.59 -2.70 -29.69
C GLN A 11 -6.74 -1.69 -29.47
N GLU A 12 -7.06 -0.90 -30.49
CA GLU A 12 -8.07 0.17 -30.38
C GLU A 12 -9.47 -0.36 -30.02
N GLU A 13 -9.80 -1.56 -30.47
CA GLU A 13 -11.06 -2.26 -30.18
C GLU A 13 -11.14 -2.66 -28.69
N GLU A 14 -10.07 -3.22 -28.14
CA GLU A 14 -9.97 -3.58 -26.71
C GLU A 14 -9.97 -2.34 -25.82
N LYS A 15 -9.26 -1.29 -26.21
CA LYS A 15 -9.27 0.01 -25.50
C LYS A 15 -10.68 0.57 -25.41
N SER A 16 -11.41 0.56 -26.51
CA SER A 16 -12.78 1.06 -26.56
C SER A 16 -13.69 0.28 -25.60
N TYR A 17 -13.56 -1.05 -25.59
CA TYR A 17 -14.32 -1.91 -24.67
C TYR A 17 -14.02 -1.62 -23.20
N LEU A 18 -12.74 -1.43 -22.84
CA LEU A 18 -12.33 -1.13 -21.47
C LEU A 18 -12.74 0.29 -21.04
N ILE A 19 -12.65 1.29 -21.93
CA ILE A 19 -13.04 2.69 -21.63
C ILE A 19 -14.55 2.84 -21.44
N ASP A 20 -15.34 2.01 -22.12
CA ASP A 20 -16.80 2.01 -21.97
C ASP A 20 -17.27 1.51 -20.60
N PHE A 21 -16.40 0.83 -19.84
CA PHE A 21 -16.70 0.44 -18.47
C PHE A 21 -16.85 1.66 -17.55
N ARG A 22 -18.06 1.84 -17.01
CA ARG A 22 -18.37 2.87 -16.02
C ARG A 22 -19.30 2.33 -14.95
N HIS A 23 -18.82 2.26 -13.72
CA HIS A 23 -19.63 1.88 -12.57
C HIS A 23 -19.77 3.05 -11.58
N LYS A 24 -20.99 3.36 -11.14
CA LYS A 24 -21.21 4.42 -10.14
C LYS A 24 -21.13 3.87 -8.73
N LEU A 25 -19.97 4.02 -8.11
CA LEU A 25 -19.75 3.66 -6.71
C LEU A 25 -20.54 4.56 -5.76
N ARG A 26 -21.35 3.97 -4.88
CA ARG A 26 -22.08 4.69 -3.81
C ARG A 26 -21.44 4.48 -2.45
N ASP A 27 -20.94 3.27 -2.20
CA ASP A 27 -20.31 2.88 -0.94
C ASP A 27 -19.06 2.03 -1.19
N PHE A 28 -18.05 2.13 -0.30
CA PHE A 28 -16.86 1.29 -0.29
C PHE A 28 -17.19 -0.20 -0.12
N ALA A 29 -18.36 -0.53 0.45
CA ALA A 29 -18.84 -1.90 0.54
C ALA A 29 -19.03 -2.57 -0.84
N GLU A 30 -19.23 -1.79 -1.91
CA GLU A 30 -19.40 -2.27 -3.29
C GLU A 30 -18.04 -2.54 -3.99
N LEU A 31 -16.91 -2.13 -3.38
CA LEU A 31 -15.59 -2.28 -4.00
C LEU A 31 -15.20 -3.72 -4.32
N PRO A 32 -15.41 -4.71 -3.43
CA PRO A 32 -15.02 -6.09 -3.73
C PRO A 32 -15.70 -6.62 -5.00
N GLU A 33 -16.99 -6.34 -5.17
CA GLU A 33 -17.77 -6.76 -6.35
C GLU A 33 -17.28 -6.06 -7.63
N ILE A 34 -16.98 -4.76 -7.55
CA ILE A 34 -16.46 -4.00 -8.69
C ILE A 34 -15.06 -4.47 -9.08
N ILE A 35 -14.20 -4.78 -8.10
CA ILE A 35 -12.86 -5.30 -8.36
C ILE A 35 -12.94 -6.65 -9.07
N GLU A 36 -13.87 -7.53 -8.65
CA GLU A 36 -14.11 -8.81 -9.32
C GLU A 36 -14.61 -8.62 -10.77
N GLU A 37 -15.60 -7.75 -11.00
CA GLU A 37 -16.12 -7.44 -12.34
C GLU A 37 -15.00 -6.91 -13.26
N VAL A 38 -14.21 -5.95 -12.76
CA VAL A 38 -13.08 -5.36 -13.50
C VAL A 38 -11.98 -6.37 -13.76
N ALA A 39 -11.66 -7.24 -12.79
CA ALA A 39 -10.63 -8.25 -12.98
C ALA A 39 -11.02 -9.29 -14.04
N ILE A 40 -12.31 -9.63 -14.14
CA ILE A 40 -12.83 -10.47 -15.23
C ILE A 40 -12.70 -9.75 -16.58
N LEU A 41 -13.05 -8.46 -16.65
CA LEU A 41 -12.93 -7.66 -17.88
C LEU A 41 -11.48 -7.50 -18.33
N MET A 42 -10.54 -7.35 -17.39
CA MET A 42 -9.10 -7.29 -17.65
C MET A 42 -8.50 -8.69 -17.92
N GLY A 43 -9.28 -9.76 -17.81
CA GLY A 43 -8.84 -11.12 -18.09
C GLY A 43 -7.78 -11.63 -17.12
N ILE A 44 -7.87 -11.29 -15.83
CA ILE A 44 -6.91 -11.72 -14.79
C ILE A 44 -7.31 -13.09 -14.22
N SER A 45 -6.36 -14.01 -14.10
CA SER A 45 -6.63 -15.44 -13.77
C SER A 45 -7.19 -15.70 -12.37
N ASN A 46 -7.00 -14.78 -11.42
CA ASN A 46 -7.27 -15.03 -10.00
C ASN A 46 -8.78 -15.14 -9.65
N PHE A 47 -9.68 -14.95 -10.63
CA PHE A 47 -11.14 -15.09 -10.47
C PHE A 47 -11.73 -16.31 -11.22
N GLY A 48 -10.89 -17.28 -11.62
CA GLY A 48 -11.34 -18.63 -11.99
C GLY A 48 -12.05 -18.78 -13.35
N VAL A 49 -12.16 -17.72 -14.15
CA VAL A 49 -12.83 -17.75 -15.46
C VAL A 49 -11.90 -18.17 -16.60
N PHE A 50 -10.61 -17.82 -16.52
CA PHE A 50 -9.66 -18.00 -17.63
C PHE A 50 -8.49 -18.92 -17.25
N VAL A 51 -8.42 -20.08 -17.91
CA VAL A 51 -7.29 -21.01 -17.81
C VAL A 51 -6.18 -20.47 -18.74
N ASN A 52 -5.04 -20.03 -18.18
CA ASN A 52 -3.89 -19.37 -18.84
C ASN A 52 -3.95 -17.83 -18.99
N ALA A 53 -4.71 -17.14 -18.14
CA ALA A 53 -4.69 -15.68 -18.06
C ALA A 53 -3.51 -15.15 -17.23
N PRO A 54 -2.96 -13.96 -17.52
CA PRO A 54 -1.94 -13.32 -16.70
C PRO A 54 -2.46 -13.05 -15.28
N THR A 55 -1.57 -13.10 -14.28
CA THR A 55 -1.93 -12.82 -12.88
C THR A 55 -2.03 -11.32 -12.60
N PHE A 56 -1.38 -10.49 -13.43
CA PHE A 56 -1.39 -9.04 -13.33
C PHE A 56 -1.76 -8.41 -14.68
N SER A 57 -2.47 -7.29 -14.66
CA SER A 57 -2.67 -6.44 -15.84
C SER A 57 -1.90 -5.13 -15.67
N VAL A 58 -1.49 -4.55 -16.80
CA VAL A 58 -0.97 -3.18 -16.89
C VAL A 58 -2.08 -2.12 -16.95
N ASP A 59 -3.33 -2.55 -17.09
CA ASP A 59 -4.49 -1.66 -17.05
C ASP A 59 -4.75 -1.16 -15.62
N VAL A 60 -5.25 0.07 -15.52
CA VAL A 60 -5.44 0.74 -14.23
C VAL A 60 -6.93 0.87 -13.92
N LEU A 61 -7.36 0.29 -12.80
CA LEU A 61 -8.66 0.59 -12.21
C LEU A 61 -8.61 1.95 -11.52
N ARG A 62 -9.34 2.93 -12.06
CA ARG A 62 -9.45 4.27 -11.50
C ARG A 62 -10.75 4.44 -10.74
N LEU A 63 -10.63 4.73 -9.45
CA LEU A 63 -11.75 5.02 -8.56
C LEU A 63 -11.77 6.53 -8.26
N GLU A 64 -12.80 7.23 -8.74
CA GLU A 64 -13.04 8.64 -8.42
C GLU A 64 -14.11 8.75 -7.34
N LEU A 65 -13.76 9.33 -6.19
CA LEU A 65 -14.68 9.59 -5.10
C LEU A 65 -14.71 11.07 -4.81
N VAL A 66 -15.91 11.63 -4.79
CA VAL A 66 -16.15 13.04 -4.49
C VAL A 66 -16.81 13.10 -3.12
N SER A 67 -16.16 13.79 -2.19
CA SER A 67 -16.67 14.05 -0.86
C SER A 67 -16.59 15.54 -0.57
N ASP A 68 -17.46 16.03 0.31
CA ASP A 68 -17.51 17.45 0.71
C ASP A 68 -16.34 17.87 1.62
N THR A 69 -15.31 17.02 1.77
CA THR A 69 -14.14 17.25 2.61
C THR A 69 -13.17 18.29 2.05
N GLY A 70 -13.30 18.67 0.76
CA GLY A 70 -12.49 19.71 0.12
C GLY A 70 -11.00 19.34 -0.08
N VAL A 71 -10.62 18.09 0.16
CA VAL A 71 -9.26 17.58 -0.06
C VAL A 71 -9.22 16.77 -1.34
N HIS A 72 -8.34 17.14 -2.26
CA HIS A 72 -8.05 16.38 -3.47
C HIS A 72 -6.85 15.47 -3.22
N LEU A 73 -7.10 14.18 -3.00
CA LEU A 73 -6.06 13.18 -2.81
C LEU A 73 -6.15 12.12 -3.91
N ILE A 74 -4.99 11.75 -4.47
CA ILE A 74 -4.85 10.64 -5.43
C ILE A 74 -3.94 9.61 -4.78
N ILE A 75 -4.47 8.42 -4.54
CA ILE A 75 -3.71 7.27 -4.04
C ILE A 75 -3.63 6.27 -5.20
N VAL A 76 -2.42 5.79 -5.47
CA VAL A 76 -2.18 4.72 -6.42
C VAL A 76 -1.75 3.51 -5.61
N ASP A 77 -2.50 2.42 -5.70
CA ASP A 77 -2.11 1.13 -5.17
C ASP A 77 -1.34 0.36 -6.26
N LEU A 78 -0.18 -0.18 -5.89
CA LEU A 78 0.70 -0.89 -6.81
C LEU A 78 0.79 -2.35 -6.37
N PRO A 79 0.89 -3.30 -7.30
CA PRO A 79 1.10 -4.69 -6.95
C PRO A 79 2.37 -4.84 -6.11
N GLY A 80 2.29 -5.71 -5.09
CA GLY A 80 3.43 -5.99 -4.23
C GLY A 80 4.58 -6.59 -5.02
N LEU A 81 5.81 -6.13 -4.77
CA LEU A 81 7.00 -6.67 -5.42
C LEU A 81 7.13 -8.16 -5.10
N ILE A 82 7.04 -8.99 -6.15
CA ILE A 82 7.19 -10.44 -6.07
C ILE A 82 8.60 -10.83 -6.52
N SER A 83 9.36 -11.51 -5.65
CA SER A 83 10.71 -11.99 -6.00
C SER A 83 10.72 -13.43 -6.55
N VAL A 84 9.62 -14.16 -6.38
CA VAL A 84 9.48 -15.56 -6.81
C VAL A 84 8.07 -15.76 -7.33
N SER A 85 7.95 -16.04 -8.63
CA SER A 85 6.74 -16.54 -9.27
C SER A 85 7.11 -17.66 -10.24
N GLU A 86 6.11 -18.45 -10.65
CA GLU A 86 6.28 -19.48 -11.68
C GLU A 86 6.52 -18.87 -13.08
N ASN A 87 6.09 -17.61 -13.27
CA ASN A 87 6.19 -16.89 -14.53
C ASN A 87 7.07 -15.63 -14.39
N LYS A 88 8.26 -15.67 -14.98
CA LYS A 88 9.22 -14.56 -14.94
C LYS A 88 8.69 -13.28 -15.60
N GLU A 89 7.84 -13.41 -16.61
CA GLU A 89 7.26 -12.27 -17.32
C GLU A 89 6.36 -11.45 -16.39
N ASP A 90 5.66 -12.11 -15.46
CA ASP A 90 4.83 -11.43 -14.45
C ASP A 90 5.68 -10.64 -13.44
N VAL A 91 6.87 -11.16 -13.07
CA VAL A 91 7.80 -10.44 -12.18
C VAL A 91 8.31 -9.18 -12.86
N GLU A 92 8.77 -9.30 -14.11
CA GLU A 92 9.27 -8.16 -14.88
C GLU A 92 8.17 -7.13 -15.15
N LEU A 93 6.94 -7.56 -15.41
CA LEU A 93 5.80 -6.67 -15.60
C LEU A 93 5.51 -5.88 -14.32
N VAL A 94 5.44 -6.53 -13.16
CA VAL A 94 5.22 -5.87 -11.86
C VAL A 94 6.36 -4.91 -11.54
N ASP A 95 7.62 -5.32 -11.74
CA ASP A 95 8.78 -4.47 -11.46
C ASP A 95 8.82 -3.23 -12.35
N ASN A 96 8.57 -3.40 -13.66
CA ASN A 96 8.48 -2.29 -14.60
C ASN A 96 7.32 -1.33 -14.27
N LEU A 97 6.16 -1.89 -13.90
CA LEU A 97 5.01 -1.09 -13.49
C LEU A 97 5.36 -0.24 -12.27
N VAL A 98 5.86 -0.86 -11.19
CA VAL A 98 6.26 -0.15 -9.97
C VAL A 98 7.32 0.91 -10.27
N CYS A 99 8.36 0.57 -11.03
CA CYS A 99 9.43 1.49 -11.42
C CYS A 99 8.90 2.72 -12.18
N SER A 100 7.96 2.54 -13.11
CA SER A 100 7.38 3.64 -13.89
C SER A 100 6.64 4.68 -13.02
N TYR A 101 5.98 4.22 -11.95
CA TYR A 101 5.34 5.11 -10.98
C TYR A 101 6.37 5.77 -10.05
N LEU A 102 7.39 5.02 -9.62
CA LEU A 102 8.45 5.56 -8.77
C LEU A 102 9.30 6.62 -9.49
N GLU A 103 9.51 6.51 -10.80
CA GLU A 103 10.27 7.49 -11.60
C GLU A 103 9.62 8.89 -11.60
N ASN A 104 8.30 8.98 -11.41
CA ASN A 104 7.58 10.25 -11.40
C ASN A 104 7.88 11.08 -10.15
N SER A 105 8.75 12.09 -10.29
CA SER A 105 9.18 12.99 -9.20
C SER A 105 8.06 13.75 -8.48
N ARG A 106 6.84 13.83 -9.04
CA ARG A 106 5.69 14.48 -8.39
C ARG A 106 4.96 13.58 -7.39
N MET A 107 5.26 12.29 -7.38
CA MET A 107 4.61 11.32 -6.49
C MET A 107 5.39 11.18 -5.18
N ILE A 108 4.66 11.24 -4.07
CA ILE A 108 5.16 10.84 -2.75
C ILE A 108 5.09 9.32 -2.69
N ILE A 109 6.20 8.70 -2.27
CA ILE A 109 6.32 7.25 -2.16
C ILE A 109 6.00 6.84 -0.72
N LEU A 110 5.05 5.93 -0.55
CA LEU A 110 4.71 5.33 0.74
C LEU A 110 5.33 3.94 0.81
N ALA A 111 6.50 3.83 1.43
CA ALA A 111 7.21 2.56 1.57
C ALA A 111 6.68 1.77 2.78
N VAL A 112 5.75 0.85 2.53
CA VAL A 112 5.14 0.01 3.58
C VAL A 112 6.01 -1.22 3.85
N VAL A 113 6.45 -1.38 5.11
CA VAL A 113 7.34 -2.46 5.55
C VAL A 113 6.80 -3.10 6.84
N PRO A 114 6.72 -4.44 6.93
CA PRO A 114 6.37 -5.11 8.19
C PRO A 114 7.58 -5.15 9.13
N THR A 115 7.34 -4.94 10.43
CA THR A 115 8.38 -4.97 11.49
C THR A 115 9.10 -6.31 11.65
N SER A 116 8.48 -7.42 11.24
CA SER A 116 9.05 -8.77 11.34
C SER A 116 10.26 -8.99 10.42
N SER A 117 10.46 -8.10 9.45
CA SER A 117 11.49 -8.22 8.43
C SER A 117 12.60 -7.18 8.59
N ASN A 118 13.78 -7.45 8.02
CA ASN A 118 14.83 -6.46 7.94
C ASN A 118 14.53 -5.50 6.80
N ILE A 119 14.43 -4.22 7.12
CA ILE A 119 14.10 -3.18 6.16
C ILE A 119 15.10 -3.12 4.99
N ASP A 120 16.38 -3.38 5.25
CA ASP A 120 17.45 -3.37 4.23
C ASP A 120 17.29 -4.47 3.16
N THR A 121 16.58 -5.54 3.50
CA THR A 121 16.35 -6.69 2.60
C THR A 121 15.08 -6.57 1.79
N GLN A 122 14.26 -5.55 2.06
CA GLN A 122 12.99 -5.37 1.37
C GLN A 122 13.20 -4.80 -0.03
N GLY A 123 12.62 -5.45 -1.04
CA GLY A 123 12.70 -5.01 -2.44
C GLY A 123 12.24 -3.56 -2.61
N ILE A 124 11.18 -3.14 -1.90
CA ILE A 124 10.64 -1.78 -2.01
C ILE A 124 11.66 -0.72 -1.56
N ILE A 125 12.45 -1.00 -0.54
CA ILE A 125 13.46 -0.07 -0.03
C ILE A 125 14.63 0.06 -1.01
N GLN A 126 15.01 -1.05 -1.65
CA GLN A 126 16.03 -1.04 -2.70
C GLN A 126 15.56 -0.24 -3.92
N CYS A 127 14.31 -0.43 -4.36
CA CYS A 127 13.70 0.35 -5.44
C CYS A 127 13.65 1.83 -5.08
N VAL A 128 13.17 2.17 -3.88
CA VAL A 128 13.15 3.56 -3.38
C VAL A 128 14.53 4.17 -3.36
N TYR A 129 15.56 3.45 -2.89
CA TYR A 129 16.92 3.96 -2.86
C TYR A 129 17.46 4.30 -4.27
N PHE A 130 17.00 3.59 -5.30
CA PHE A 130 17.36 3.87 -6.68
C PHE A 130 16.69 5.14 -7.23
N TYR A 131 15.41 5.38 -6.91
CA TYR A 131 14.62 6.50 -7.46
C TYR A 131 14.50 7.74 -6.54
N ASP A 132 14.83 7.61 -5.26
CA ASP A 132 14.81 8.67 -4.24
C ASP A 132 15.90 8.43 -3.18
N LYS A 133 17.16 8.44 -3.62
CA LYS A 133 18.33 8.19 -2.77
C LYS A 133 18.41 9.10 -1.54
N ASP A 134 17.98 10.36 -1.68
CA ASP A 134 17.99 11.35 -0.60
C ASP A 134 16.74 11.28 0.28
N GLY A 135 15.78 10.39 -0.04
CA GLY A 135 14.55 10.17 0.72
C GLY A 135 13.69 11.44 0.83
N LEU A 136 13.73 12.32 -0.17
CA LEU A 136 13.07 13.63 -0.15
C LEU A 136 11.55 13.52 -0.28
N ARG A 137 11.08 12.49 -0.95
CA ARG A 137 9.65 12.27 -1.26
C ARG A 137 9.16 10.90 -0.80
N THR A 138 9.94 10.21 0.03
CA THR A 138 9.61 8.89 0.56
C THR A 138 9.25 8.98 2.04
N VAL A 139 8.09 8.43 2.38
CA VAL A 139 7.63 8.19 3.75
C VAL A 139 7.71 6.70 4.04
N GLY A 140 8.37 6.33 5.13
CA GLY A 140 8.39 4.94 5.57
C GLY A 140 7.18 4.63 6.46
N ILE A 141 6.50 3.52 6.20
CA ILE A 141 5.35 3.08 6.99
C ILE A 141 5.66 1.70 7.54
N ILE A 142 5.78 1.61 8.85
CA ILE A 142 6.12 0.39 9.55
C ILE A 142 4.84 -0.23 10.12
N THR A 143 4.60 -1.48 9.78
CA THR A 143 3.34 -2.20 10.04
C THR A 143 3.55 -3.48 10.83
N LYS A 144 2.46 -4.05 11.36
CA LYS A 144 2.45 -5.31 12.13
C LYS A 144 3.44 -5.36 13.32
N PRO A 145 3.53 -4.31 14.17
CA PRO A 145 4.44 -4.27 15.32
C PRO A 145 4.17 -5.35 16.37
N ASP A 146 3.04 -6.04 16.28
CA ASP A 146 2.65 -7.19 17.10
C ASP A 146 3.39 -8.49 16.74
N LEU A 147 3.96 -8.60 15.53
CA LEU A 147 4.63 -9.82 15.05
C LEU A 147 6.13 -9.88 15.34
N ILE A 148 6.67 -8.99 16.16
CA ILE A 148 8.09 -9.02 16.51
C ILE A 148 8.35 -9.86 17.75
N ASN A 149 9.56 -10.42 17.82
CA ASN A 149 10.03 -11.08 19.03
C ASN A 149 10.28 -10.05 20.13
N MET A 150 9.87 -10.38 21.35
CA MET A 150 10.14 -9.61 22.56
C MET A 150 11.63 -9.24 22.64
N GLY A 151 11.94 -7.96 22.83
CA GLY A 151 13.29 -7.40 22.85
C GLY A 151 13.75 -6.77 21.53
N THR A 152 12.98 -6.90 20.45
CA THR A 152 13.30 -6.28 19.15
C THR A 152 12.70 -4.88 18.99
N GLU A 153 11.85 -4.44 19.94
CA GLU A 153 11.18 -3.14 19.95
C GLU A 153 12.19 -1.99 19.83
N SER A 154 13.33 -2.09 20.53
CA SER A 154 14.38 -1.08 20.50
C SER A 154 14.95 -0.85 19.10
N ARG A 155 15.10 -1.93 18.32
CA ARG A 155 15.58 -1.85 16.93
C ARG A 155 14.53 -1.17 16.04
N VAL A 156 13.27 -1.58 16.17
CA VAL A 156 12.18 -0.94 15.41
C VAL A 156 12.04 0.53 15.80
N ALA A 157 12.20 0.86 17.08
CA ALA A 157 12.13 2.23 17.55
C ALA A 157 13.28 3.11 17.03
N GLN A 158 14.49 2.58 16.92
CA GLN A 158 15.60 3.27 16.27
C GLN A 158 15.29 3.57 14.80
N LEU A 159 14.69 2.62 14.10
CA LEU A 159 14.25 2.83 12.72
C LEU A 159 13.17 3.92 12.63
N VAL A 160 12.13 3.87 13.47
CA VAL A 160 11.06 4.89 13.51
C VAL A 160 11.64 6.29 13.81
N LYS A 161 12.67 6.36 14.66
CA LYS A 161 13.39 7.60 14.99
C LYS A 161 14.35 8.07 13.90
N ASN A 162 14.40 7.38 12.75
CA ASN A 162 15.29 7.71 11.63
C ASN A 162 16.78 7.65 12.01
N LEU A 163 17.14 6.77 12.97
CA LEU A 163 18.49 6.60 13.49
C LEU A 163 19.25 5.42 12.87
N ASP A 164 18.60 4.69 11.96
CA ASP A 164 19.18 3.55 11.26
C ASP A 164 20.02 4.01 10.03
N GLN A 165 20.52 3.05 9.25
CA GLN A 165 21.27 3.30 8.02
C GLN A 165 20.42 3.99 6.95
N ILE A 166 19.15 3.62 6.86
CA ILE A 166 18.18 4.24 5.94
C ILE A 166 17.61 5.48 6.59
N LYS A 167 17.83 6.63 5.95
CA LYS A 167 17.31 7.92 6.42
C LYS A 167 16.33 8.48 5.41
N LEU A 168 15.11 8.73 5.86
CA LEU A 168 14.06 9.36 5.06
C LEU A 168 13.80 10.77 5.59
N ASN A 169 13.76 11.78 4.72
CA ASN A 169 13.52 13.15 5.16
C ASN A 169 12.10 13.37 5.68
N LEU A 170 11.12 12.64 5.13
CA LEU A 170 9.75 12.65 5.62
C LEU A 170 9.55 11.78 6.87
N GLY A 171 10.55 10.96 7.20
CA GLY A 171 10.57 10.09 8.37
C GLY A 171 9.77 8.80 8.22
N PHE A 172 9.56 8.14 9.37
CA PHE A 172 8.84 6.89 9.47
C PHE A 172 7.59 7.03 10.35
N PHE A 173 6.52 6.34 9.98
CA PHE A 173 5.32 6.16 10.79
C PHE A 173 5.22 4.72 11.27
N LEU A 174 4.76 4.51 12.50
CA LEU A 174 4.50 3.19 13.06
C LEU A 174 3.00 3.01 13.29
N LEU A 175 2.41 1.97 12.69
CA LEU A 175 0.98 1.67 12.81
C LEU A 175 0.74 0.21 13.18
N LYS A 176 -0.37 -0.04 13.87
CA LYS A 176 -0.85 -1.39 14.20
C LYS A 176 -2.07 -1.70 13.36
N ASN A 177 -1.95 -2.70 12.49
CA ASN A 177 -3.06 -3.18 11.69
C ASN A 177 -4.07 -3.97 12.56
N PRO A 178 -5.36 -3.98 12.18
CA PRO A 178 -6.32 -4.91 12.76
C PRO A 178 -5.86 -6.35 12.54
N ILE A 179 -5.99 -7.20 13.56
CA ILE A 179 -5.75 -8.64 13.41
C ILE A 179 -6.93 -9.29 12.67
N PRO A 180 -6.73 -10.43 11.98
CA PRO A 180 -7.80 -11.10 11.22
C PRO A 180 -9.08 -11.34 12.03
N ALA A 181 -8.96 -11.76 13.30
CA ALA A 181 -10.12 -11.94 14.18
C ALA A 181 -10.94 -10.65 14.39
N GLN A 182 -10.28 -9.49 14.49
CA GLN A 182 -10.97 -8.20 14.64
C GLN A 182 -11.66 -7.75 13.34
N LEU A 183 -11.12 -8.15 12.19
CA LEU A 183 -11.73 -7.89 10.89
C LEU A 183 -13.01 -8.72 10.71
N GLU A 184 -12.99 -9.99 11.12
CA GLU A 184 -14.17 -10.86 11.09
C GLU A 184 -15.28 -10.37 12.02
N GLU A 185 -14.91 -9.79 13.16
CA GLU A 185 -15.86 -9.17 14.11
C GLU A 185 -16.39 -7.80 13.66
N GLY A 186 -15.89 -7.25 12.55
CA GLY A 186 -16.36 -5.96 12.01
C GLY A 186 -16.03 -4.76 12.90
N ILE A 187 -14.82 -4.73 13.48
CA ILE A 187 -14.41 -3.65 14.40
C ILE A 187 -14.58 -2.25 13.78
N SER A 188 -15.14 -1.32 14.55
CA SER A 188 -15.28 0.06 14.08
C SER A 188 -13.93 0.80 14.01
N HIS A 189 -13.81 1.78 13.12
CA HIS A 189 -12.61 2.62 13.04
C HIS A 189 -12.29 3.36 14.35
N LEU A 190 -13.28 3.63 15.20
CA LEU A 190 -13.05 4.29 16.49
C LEU A 190 -12.46 3.31 17.52
N GLU A 191 -12.92 2.07 17.53
CA GLU A 191 -12.40 1.02 18.41
C GLU A 191 -10.98 0.62 17.99
N TRP A 192 -10.74 0.45 16.70
CA TRP A 192 -9.40 0.17 16.19
C TRP A 192 -8.39 1.24 16.62
N ARG A 193 -8.75 2.53 16.50
CA ARG A 193 -7.90 3.64 16.98
C ARG A 193 -7.59 3.57 18.47
N LYS A 194 -8.57 3.17 19.30
CA LYS A 194 -8.34 2.98 20.74
C LYS A 194 -7.37 1.82 20.98
N ILE A 195 -7.56 0.68 20.32
CA ILE A 195 -6.70 -0.49 20.44
C ILE A 195 -5.27 -0.19 20.00
N GLU A 196 -5.10 0.53 18.89
CA GLU A 196 -3.80 0.96 18.39
C GLU A 196 -3.11 1.88 19.41
N ARG A 197 -3.82 2.90 19.90
CA ARG A 197 -3.28 3.82 20.89
C ARG A 197 -2.90 3.10 22.19
N ASP A 198 -3.76 2.23 22.70
CA ASP A 198 -3.53 1.51 23.95
C ASP A 198 -2.34 0.53 23.80
N PHE A 199 -2.14 -0.04 22.61
CA PHE A 199 -0.96 -0.87 22.31
C PHE A 199 0.34 -0.08 22.40
N PHE A 200 0.42 1.12 21.82
CA PHE A 200 1.64 1.94 21.89
C PHE A 200 1.84 2.63 23.24
N LEU A 201 0.76 2.84 24.00
CA LEU A 201 0.82 3.37 25.37
C LEU A 201 1.11 2.31 26.43
N SER A 202 1.09 1.02 26.08
CA SER A 202 1.36 -0.09 27.00
C SER A 202 2.59 -0.91 26.61
N GLY A 203 3.10 -1.67 27.58
CA GLY A 203 4.18 -2.62 27.36
C GLY A 203 5.52 -1.98 26.94
N PRO A 204 6.37 -2.72 26.19
CA PRO A 204 7.73 -2.31 25.88
C PRO A 204 7.83 -1.11 24.93
N TRP A 205 6.75 -0.77 24.21
CA TRP A 205 6.70 0.34 23.27
C TRP A 205 6.72 1.71 23.94
N ARG A 206 6.05 1.86 25.09
CA ARG A 206 6.05 3.11 25.86
C ARG A 206 7.45 3.51 26.30
N GLU A 207 8.27 2.52 26.68
CA GLU A 207 9.64 2.72 27.15
C GLU A 207 10.60 3.14 26.03
N GLN A 208 10.23 2.90 24.76
CA GLN A 208 11.05 3.28 23.62
C GLN A 208 11.08 4.78 23.34
N GLY A 209 10.20 5.58 23.97
CA GLY A 209 10.18 7.04 23.78
C GLY A 209 10.00 7.44 22.32
N LEU A 210 9.03 6.82 21.63
CA LEU A 210 8.65 7.14 20.27
C LEU A 210 7.91 8.49 20.22
N ASP A 211 8.06 9.22 19.11
CA ASP A 211 7.33 10.47 18.88
C ASP A 211 5.83 10.18 18.68
N PRO A 212 4.94 10.69 19.55
CA PRO A 212 3.50 10.47 19.42
C PRO A 212 2.93 10.95 18.08
N SER A 213 3.55 11.94 17.43
CA SER A 213 3.11 12.45 16.12
C SER A 213 3.45 11.53 14.95
N ARG A 214 4.24 10.47 15.18
CA ARG A 214 4.65 9.48 14.18
C ARG A 214 4.05 8.10 14.43
N ILE A 215 3.09 8.01 15.35
CA ILE A 215 2.46 6.76 15.73
C ILE A 215 0.97 6.80 15.40
N GLY A 216 0.50 5.74 14.76
CA GLY A 216 -0.91 5.48 14.54
C GLY A 216 -1.50 6.11 13.28
N ILE A 217 -2.64 5.57 12.88
CA ILE A 217 -3.28 5.89 11.60
C ILE A 217 -3.78 7.32 11.52
N GLU A 218 -4.21 7.93 12.64
CA GLU A 218 -4.67 9.33 12.63
C GLU A 218 -3.56 10.29 12.26
N ASN A 219 -2.36 10.09 12.80
CA ASN A 219 -1.24 10.97 12.50
C ASN A 219 -0.74 10.78 11.06
N LEU A 220 -0.73 9.54 10.56
CA LEU A 220 -0.45 9.28 9.15
C LEU A 220 -1.49 9.99 8.25
N ARG A 221 -2.78 9.92 8.60
CA ARG A 221 -3.84 10.59 7.85
C ARG A 221 -3.73 12.11 7.88
N LEU A 222 -3.27 12.71 8.98
CA LEU A 222 -3.06 14.16 9.07
C LEU A 222 -1.80 14.62 8.32
N PHE A 223 -0.84 13.72 8.14
CA PHE A 223 0.38 13.99 7.40
C PHE A 223 0.18 13.97 5.88
N LEU A 224 -0.65 13.04 5.39
CA LEU A 224 -1.00 12.89 3.97
C LEU A 224 -1.99 13.97 3.52
#